data_AF-A0A954PEA1-F1
#
_entry.id   AF-A0A954PEA1-F1
#
_cell.length_a   1.000
_cell.length_b   1.000
_cell.length_c   1.000
_cell.angle_alpha   90.00
_cell.angle_beta   90.00
_cell.angle_gamma   90.00
#
_symmetry.space_group_name_H-M   'P 1'
#
loop_
_entity.id
_entity.type
_entity.pdbx_description
1 polymer ?
#
loop_
_entity_poly.entity_id
_entity_poly.type
_entity_poly.pdbx_seq_one_letter_code
_entity_poly.pdbx_strand_id
1 'polypeptide(L)'
;MARTYLISGRRGASYTEVVTAVSILLVVGIGTIFAYAPVRERSRAKRDQQNLELLNKAAMAYSQETGKWPDRALIKLYEAGYTKSRTTMTPYGGYYQWDSTHQRVISPLAPENLNYD
;
A
#
# COMPACT_ATOMS: atom_id res chain seq x y z
N MET A 1 33.34 37.05 -42.00
CA MET A 1 32.95 35.92 -41.14
C MET A 1 33.81 35.92 -39.88
N ALA A 2 33.22 36.06 -38.69
CA ALA A 2 33.87 35.71 -37.43
C ALA A 2 32.79 35.23 -36.45
N ARG A 3 32.78 33.92 -36.18
CA ARG A 3 31.94 33.29 -35.13
C ARG A 3 32.76 33.30 -33.85
N THR A 4 32.36 34.12 -32.89
CA THR A 4 32.93 34.09 -31.54
C THR A 4 32.30 32.92 -30.78
N TYR A 5 33.05 31.84 -30.58
CA TYR A 5 32.64 30.73 -29.73
C TYR A 5 32.86 31.15 -28.26
N LEU A 6 31.78 31.51 -27.56
CA LEU A 6 31.80 31.57 -26.10
C LEU A 6 31.77 30.14 -25.56
N ILE A 7 32.95 29.54 -25.38
CA ILE A 7 33.10 28.36 -24.54
C ILE A 7 33.09 28.87 -23.10
N SER A 8 31.92 28.89 -22.46
CA SER A 8 31.83 29.09 -21.01
C SER A 8 32.38 27.83 -20.33
N GLY A 9 33.53 28.01 -19.67
CA GLY A 9 34.30 26.92 -19.07
C GLY A 9 33.54 26.15 -18.00
N ARG A 10 33.71 24.83 -17.99
CA ARG A 10 33.41 23.97 -16.85
C ARG A 10 34.24 24.43 -15.65
N ARG A 11 33.64 25.10 -14.68
CA ARG A 11 34.22 25.28 -13.34
C ARG A 11 33.82 24.08 -12.50
N GLY A 12 34.80 23.41 -11.88
CA GLY A 12 34.53 22.34 -10.93
C GLY A 12 33.77 22.86 -9.71
N ALA A 13 32.96 21.99 -9.08
CA ALA A 13 32.19 22.35 -7.89
C ALA A 13 33.14 22.76 -6.74
N SER A 14 32.85 23.90 -6.09
CA SER A 14 33.59 24.35 -4.91
C SER A 14 33.19 23.52 -3.68
N TYR A 15 34.10 23.33 -2.72
CA TYR A 15 33.79 22.66 -1.45
C TYR A 15 32.58 23.27 -0.74
N THR A 16 32.44 24.60 -0.77
CA THR A 16 31.30 25.30 -0.17
C THR A 16 29.98 25.02 -0.88
N GLU A 17 30.02 24.86 -2.19
CA GLU A 17 28.86 24.52 -3.02
C GLU A 17 28.36 23.11 -2.70
N VAL A 18 29.28 22.15 -2.58
CA VAL A 18 28.95 20.76 -2.21
C VAL A 18 28.35 20.69 -0.80
N VAL A 19 28.96 21.37 0.18
CA VAL A 19 28.45 21.36 1.57
C VAL A 19 27.07 22.01 1.66
N THR A 20 26.83 23.09 0.90
CA THR A 20 25.52 23.76 0.85
C THR A 20 24.48 22.88 0.16
N ALA A 21 24.84 22.19 -0.92
CA ALA A 21 23.93 21.26 -1.59
C ALA A 21 23.53 20.10 -0.67
N VAL A 22 24.49 19.51 0.06
CA VAL A 22 24.21 18.41 1.00
C VAL A 22 23.33 18.89 2.15
N SER A 23 23.56 20.07 2.72
CA SER A 23 22.74 20.58 3.83
C SER A 23 21.28 20.81 3.40
N ILE A 24 21.05 21.34 2.20
CA ILE A 24 19.70 21.48 1.63
C ILE A 24 19.04 20.11 1.48
N LEU A 25 19.75 19.12 0.93
CA LEU A 25 19.22 17.76 0.77
C LEU A 25 18.82 17.12 2.10
N LEU A 26 19.60 17.33 3.16
CA LEU A 26 19.27 16.81 4.50
C LEU A 26 17.99 17.44 5.05
N VAL A 27 17.85 18.77 4.96
CA VAL A 27 16.67 19.49 5.46
C VAL A 27 15.42 19.09 4.68
N VAL A 28 15.50 19.04 3.34
CA VAL A 28 14.38 18.64 2.48
C VAL A 28 14.03 17.17 2.73
N GLY A 29 15.02 16.29 2.88
CA GLY A 29 14.83 14.87 3.17
C GLY A 29 14.01 14.65 4.45
N ILE A 30 14.36 15.33 5.54
CA ILE A 30 13.62 15.23 6.81
C ILE A 30 12.17 15.73 6.66
N GLY A 31 11.97 16.88 6.01
CA GLY A 31 10.63 17.47 5.84
C GLY A 31 9.67 16.58 5.04
N THR A 32 10.16 15.88 4.02
CA THR A 32 9.32 15.00 3.19
C THR A 32 8.75 13.81 3.97
N ILE A 33 9.49 13.23 4.93
CA ILE A 33 9.04 12.05 5.70
C ILE A 33 7.75 12.35 6.47
N PHE A 34 7.67 13.52 7.11
CA PHE A 34 6.49 13.94 7.87
C PHE A 34 5.26 14.18 6.97
N ALA A 35 5.47 14.68 5.76
CA ALA A 35 4.39 14.92 4.81
C ALA A 35 3.78 13.62 4.25
N TYR A 36 4.59 12.58 4.03
CA TYR A 36 4.14 11.32 3.42
C TYR A 36 3.54 10.31 4.41
N ALA A 37 3.87 10.39 5.70
CA ALA A 37 3.35 9.49 6.72
C ALA A 37 1.80 9.39 6.72
N PRO A 38 1.02 10.50 6.81
CA PRO A 38 -0.43 10.43 6.82
C PRO A 38 -1.03 9.95 5.49
N VAL A 39 -0.38 10.27 4.36
CA VAL A 39 -0.83 9.83 3.04
C VAL A 39 -0.69 8.31 2.91
N ARG A 40 0.44 7.75 3.34
CA ARG A 40 0.70 6.30 3.30
C ARG A 40 -0.31 5.54 4.15
N GLU A 41 -0.65 6.06 5.32
CA GLU A 41 -1.64 5.44 6.21
C GLU A 41 -3.05 5.46 5.60
N ARG A 42 -3.48 6.61 5.07
CA ARG A 42 -4.76 6.71 4.34
C ARG A 42 -4.82 5.78 3.13
N SER A 43 -3.71 5.66 2.39
CA SER A 43 -3.62 4.73 1.26
C SER A 43 -3.71 3.27 1.69
N ARG A 44 -3.10 2.89 2.83
CA ARG A 44 -3.24 1.55 3.39
C ARG A 44 -4.67 1.26 3.81
N ALA A 45 -5.31 2.18 4.51
CA ALA A 45 -6.70 2.07 4.95
C ALA A 45 -7.66 1.87 3.77
N LYS A 46 -7.55 2.71 2.73
CA LYS A 46 -8.36 2.58 1.52
C LYS A 46 -8.15 1.26 0.80
N ARG A 47 -6.90 0.81 0.67
CA ARG A 47 -6.59 -0.49 0.06
C ARG A 47 -7.16 -1.65 0.87
N ASP A 48 -7.11 -1.57 2.20
CA ASP A 48 -7.67 -2.59 3.06
C ASP A 48 -9.19 -2.68 2.92
N GLN A 49 -9.87 -1.53 2.96
CA GLN A 49 -11.32 -1.45 2.75
C GLN A 49 -11.75 -2.07 1.40
N GLN A 50 -11.07 -1.70 0.31
CA GLN A 50 -11.37 -2.25 -1.02
C GLN A 50 -11.18 -3.77 -1.08
N ASN A 51 -10.11 -4.28 -0.46
CA ASN A 51 -9.87 -5.73 -0.38
C ASN A 51 -10.93 -6.43 0.46
N LEU A 52 -11.32 -5.88 1.60
CA LEU A 52 -12.37 -6.43 2.46
C LEU A 52 -13.70 -6.49 1.71
N GLU A 53 -14.11 -5.42 1.05
CA GLU A 53 -15.33 -5.40 0.25
C GLU A 53 -15.30 -6.44 -0.89
N LEU A 54 -14.17 -6.55 -1.60
CA LEU A 54 -14.01 -7.52 -2.67
C LEU A 54 -14.08 -8.96 -2.16
N LEU A 55 -13.36 -9.27 -1.08
CA LEU A 55 -13.31 -10.61 -0.50
C LEU A 55 -14.65 -10.98 0.16
N ASN A 56 -15.35 -10.03 0.77
CA ASN A 56 -16.70 -10.26 1.29
C ASN A 56 -17.69 -10.58 0.16
N LYS A 57 -17.66 -9.84 -0.94
CA LYS A 57 -18.49 -10.15 -2.12
C LYS A 57 -18.19 -11.54 -2.68
N ALA A 58 -16.91 -11.92 -2.76
CA ALA A 58 -16.49 -13.25 -3.18
C ALA A 58 -16.99 -14.34 -2.21
N ALA A 59 -16.87 -14.11 -0.89
CA ALA A 59 -17.37 -15.04 0.12
C ALA A 59 -18.90 -15.21 0.07
N MET A 60 -19.64 -14.12 -0.14
CA MET A 60 -21.08 -14.16 -0.32
C MET A 60 -21.48 -14.95 -1.58
N ALA A 61 -20.82 -14.70 -2.72
CA ALA A 61 -21.09 -15.44 -3.96
C ALA A 61 -20.80 -16.94 -3.79
N TYR A 62 -19.65 -17.29 -3.21
CA TYR A 62 -19.30 -18.68 -2.88
C TYR A 62 -20.35 -19.35 -1.99
N SER A 63 -20.84 -18.64 -0.96
CA SER A 63 -21.87 -19.18 -0.07
C SER A 63 -23.22 -19.33 -0.75
N GLN A 64 -23.57 -18.45 -1.69
CA GLN A 64 -24.81 -18.58 -2.46
C GLN A 64 -24.77 -19.78 -3.41
N GLU A 65 -23.61 -20.06 -4.02
CA GLU A 65 -23.48 -21.17 -4.97
C GLU A 65 -23.28 -22.52 -4.30
N THR A 66 -22.50 -22.58 -3.22
CA THR A 66 -22.13 -23.84 -2.56
C THR A 66 -22.96 -24.17 -1.31
N GLY A 67 -23.73 -23.19 -0.82
CA GLY A 67 -24.46 -23.28 0.45
C GLY A 67 -23.56 -23.30 1.69
N LYS A 68 -22.24 -23.07 1.54
CA LYS A 68 -21.26 -23.11 2.64
C LYS A 68 -20.42 -21.84 2.64
N TRP A 69 -20.09 -21.37 3.84
CA TRP A 69 -19.11 -20.30 4.00
C TRP A 69 -17.69 -20.80 3.70
N PRO A 70 -16.77 -19.91 3.26
CA PRO A 70 -15.39 -20.28 3.01
C PRO A 70 -14.65 -20.69 4.29
N ASP A 71 -13.51 -21.34 4.12
CA ASP A 71 -12.62 -21.65 5.24
C ASP A 71 -11.97 -20.38 5.81
N ARG A 72 -11.47 -20.48 7.04
CA ARG A 72 -10.84 -19.36 7.76
C ARG A 72 -9.73 -18.68 6.94
N ALA A 73 -8.98 -19.43 6.13
CA ALA A 73 -7.87 -18.91 5.33
C ALA A 73 -8.28 -18.46 3.92
N LEU A 74 -9.58 -18.52 3.57
CA LEU A 74 -10.13 -18.18 2.26
C LEU A 74 -9.57 -19.02 1.10
N ILE A 75 -8.95 -20.16 1.38
CA ILE A 75 -8.33 -21.03 0.36
C ILE A 75 -9.39 -21.57 -0.59
N LYS A 76 -10.58 -21.91 -0.08
CA LYS A 76 -11.70 -22.42 -0.89
C LYS A 76 -12.21 -21.39 -1.91
N LEU A 77 -12.07 -20.10 -1.64
CA LEU A 77 -12.41 -19.06 -2.61
C LEU A 77 -11.46 -19.08 -3.80
N TYR A 78 -10.17 -19.37 -3.55
CA TYR A 78 -9.19 -19.53 -4.62
C TYR A 78 -9.43 -20.81 -5.42
N GLU A 79 -9.66 -21.93 -4.75
CA GLU A 79 -9.94 -23.22 -5.40
C GLU A 79 -11.21 -23.18 -6.26
N ALA A 80 -12.21 -22.42 -5.83
CA ALA A 80 -13.44 -22.18 -6.59
C ALA A 80 -13.33 -21.03 -7.61
N GLY A 81 -12.17 -20.37 -7.72
CA GLY A 81 -11.88 -19.36 -8.74
C GLY A 81 -12.42 -17.95 -8.47
N TYR A 82 -12.93 -17.66 -7.27
CA TYR A 82 -13.40 -16.31 -6.91
C TYR A 82 -12.27 -15.33 -6.60
N THR A 83 -11.09 -15.82 -6.24
CA THR A 83 -9.90 -15.00 -6.00
C THR A 83 -8.74 -15.43 -6.88
N LYS A 84 -7.91 -14.48 -7.29
CA LYS A 84 -6.72 -14.75 -8.13
C LYS A 84 -5.55 -15.35 -7.35
N SER A 85 -5.55 -15.18 -6.03
CA SER A 85 -4.45 -15.58 -5.16
C SER A 85 -4.96 -16.49 -4.06
N ARG A 86 -4.19 -17.53 -3.75
CA ARG A 86 -4.49 -18.49 -2.66
C ARG A 86 -4.57 -17.82 -1.30
N THR A 87 -3.73 -16.81 -1.09
CA THR A 87 -3.71 -16.01 0.13
C THR A 87 -3.58 -14.54 -0.25
N THR A 88 -4.38 -13.68 0.36
CA THR A 88 -4.31 -12.23 0.14
C THR A 88 -3.69 -11.58 1.37
N MET A 89 -2.55 -10.90 1.16
CA MET A 89 -1.83 -10.23 2.25
C MET A 89 -2.46 -8.89 2.56
N THR A 90 -2.58 -8.54 3.84
CA THR A 90 -3.12 -7.23 4.25
C THR A 90 -2.06 -6.13 4.10
N PRO A 91 -2.46 -4.86 3.96
CA PRO A 91 -1.53 -3.72 3.99
C PRO A 91 -0.75 -3.54 5.30
N TYR A 92 -1.20 -4.20 6.37
CA TYR A 92 -0.62 -4.16 7.72
C TYR A 92 0.25 -5.37 8.04
N GLY A 93 0.30 -6.36 7.12
CA GLY A 93 0.96 -7.64 7.33
C GLY A 93 -0.03 -8.77 7.63
N GLY A 94 0.43 -10.01 7.56
CA GLY A 94 -0.44 -11.18 7.69
C GLY A 94 -1.45 -11.29 6.54
N TYR A 95 -2.50 -12.09 6.74
CA TYR A 95 -3.47 -12.44 5.70
C TYR A 95 -4.89 -12.18 6.16
N TYR A 96 -5.77 -11.85 5.20
CA TYR A 96 -7.20 -11.78 5.46
C TYR A 96 -7.75 -13.14 5.91
N GLN A 97 -8.72 -13.11 6.82
CA GLN A 97 -9.34 -14.31 7.35
C GLN A 97 -10.85 -14.21 7.31
N TRP A 98 -11.52 -15.34 7.11
CA TRP A 98 -12.96 -15.43 7.32
C TRP A 98 -13.26 -15.53 8.80
N ASP A 99 -14.10 -14.63 9.29
CA ASP A 99 -14.71 -14.70 10.61
C ASP A 99 -16.09 -15.35 10.49
N SER A 100 -16.20 -16.59 10.97
CA SER A 100 -17.45 -17.35 10.95
C SER A 100 -18.50 -16.80 11.92
N THR A 101 -18.08 -16.08 12.96
CA THR A 101 -19.00 -15.53 13.98
C THR A 101 -19.76 -14.35 13.43
N HIS A 102 -19.05 -13.43 12.76
CA HIS A 102 -19.64 -12.23 12.17
C HIS A 102 -19.96 -12.37 10.67
N GLN A 103 -19.70 -13.56 10.09
CA GLN A 103 -19.89 -13.87 8.67
C GLN A 103 -19.28 -12.81 7.74
N ARG A 104 -18.04 -12.44 8.02
CA ARG A 104 -17.31 -11.44 7.24
C ARG A 104 -15.82 -11.73 7.19
N VAL A 105 -15.17 -11.22 6.16
CA VAL A 105 -13.72 -11.18 6.05
C VAL A 105 -13.19 -10.09 6.98
N ILE A 106 -12.12 -10.40 7.69
CA ILE A 106 -11.44 -9.50 8.62
C ILE A 106 -9.97 -9.35 8.28
N SER A 107 -9.41 -8.20 8.65
CA SER A 107 -7.99 -7.87 8.58
C SER A 107 -7.43 -7.92 10.01
N PRO A 108 -6.85 -9.05 10.46
CA PRO A 108 -6.58 -9.29 11.90
C PRO A 108 -5.51 -8.38 12.49
N LEU A 109 -4.69 -7.75 11.65
CA LEU A 109 -3.63 -6.82 12.07
C LEU A 109 -3.97 -5.36 11.70
N ALA A 110 -5.21 -5.08 11.31
CA ALA A 110 -5.64 -3.71 11.08
C ALA A 110 -5.65 -2.94 12.41
N PRO A 111 -5.20 -1.67 12.41
CA PRO A 111 -5.35 -0.77 13.54
C PRO A 111 -6.81 -0.66 14.01
N GLU A 112 -7.04 -0.66 15.33
CA GLU A 112 -8.40 -0.63 15.93
C GLU A 112 -9.18 0.65 15.60
N ASN A 113 -8.48 1.75 15.30
CA ASN A 113 -9.10 3.01 14.87
C ASN A 113 -9.69 2.96 13.44
N LEU A 114 -9.50 1.87 12.71
CA LEU A 114 -10.12 1.62 11.42
C LEU A 114 -11.36 0.76 11.62
N ASN A 115 -12.45 1.38 12.07
CA ASN A 115 -13.77 0.75 12.01
C ASN A 115 -14.25 0.75 10.57
N TYR A 116 -14.34 -0.45 10.00
CA TYR A 116 -15.02 -0.71 8.75
C TYR A 116 -16.50 -0.97 9.07
N ASP A 117 -17.24 0.09 9.39
CA ASP A 117 -18.70 0.07 9.54
C ASP A 117 -19.39 -0.05 8.16
#